data_AF-A0A1G5X2J9-F1
#
_entry.id   AF-A0A1G5X2J9-F1
#
_cell.length_a   1.000
_cell.length_b   1.000
_cell.length_c   1.000
_cell.angle_alpha   90.00
_cell.angle_beta   90.00
_cell.angle_gamma   90.00
#
_symmetry.space_group_name_H-M   'P 1'
#
loop_
_entity.id
_entity.type
_entity.pdbx_description
1 polymer ?
#
loop_
_entity_poly.entity_id
_entity_poly.type
_entity_poly.pdbx_seq_one_letter_code
_entity_poly.pdbx_strand_id
1 'polypeptide(L)'
;MDEAILFYILQFLVAIAFFALLYYIAKRIANSDKLMNGFKNSRFLNPLEYLPSEEISSLKQVFFLIMILIFVVIILYLIFDWNDGLYFISILDTIISLYLAVTMGKDQLKDKILLFLLIPFGSINIILFGTTIGWHDILHIFAYLYFIKVYYRKFVQYTENHDLGITIILLFSIILVSFLFTILVEEVSPMDSITIVSNAFTSNSFEVSGKTMAGKLDSLLLAWGGFILSGVGTATLAVSMVMRRADNQFDRLEDLIKNKKKEKKD
;
A
#
# COMPACT_ATOMS: atom_id res chain seq x y z
N MET A 1 36.25 13.72 -24.07
CA MET A 1 34.98 13.27 -23.46
C MET A 1 34.32 14.52 -22.94
N ASP A 2 33.15 14.86 -23.46
CA ASP A 2 32.50 16.14 -23.16
C ASP A 2 32.24 16.28 -21.66
N GLU A 3 32.45 17.47 -21.10
CA GLU A 3 32.27 17.76 -19.67
C GLU A 3 30.86 17.36 -19.19
N ALA A 4 29.86 17.46 -20.06
CA ALA A 4 28.49 17.00 -19.81
C ALA A 4 28.40 15.47 -19.58
N ILE A 5 29.11 14.66 -20.37
CA ILE A 5 29.11 13.20 -20.22
C ILE A 5 29.73 12.81 -18.88
N LEU A 6 30.84 13.46 -18.50
CA LEU A 6 31.49 13.23 -17.21
C LEU A 6 30.55 13.59 -16.05
N PHE A 7 29.81 14.69 -16.18
CA PHE A 7 28.82 15.12 -15.18
C PHE A 7 27.69 14.09 -15.00
N TYR A 8 27.11 13.57 -16.09
CA TYR A 8 26.07 12.54 -16.00
C TYR A 8 26.58 11.23 -15.40
N ILE A 9 27.81 10.81 -15.75
CA ILE A 9 28.45 9.63 -15.14
C ILE A 9 28.61 9.83 -13.63
N LEU A 10 29.04 11.02 -13.21
CA LEU A 10 29.20 11.35 -11.80
C LEU A 10 27.86 11.32 -11.05
N GLN A 11 26.81 11.94 -11.60
CA GLN A 11 25.47 11.91 -11.03
C GLN A 11 24.97 10.47 -10.85
N PHE A 12 25.17 9.61 -11.86
CA PHE A 12 24.79 8.20 -11.81
C PHE A 12 25.53 7.45 -10.69
N LEU A 13 26.84 7.62 -10.59
CA LEU A 13 27.65 7.00 -9.53
C LEU A 13 27.24 7.48 -8.13
N VAL A 14 26.95 8.77 -7.97
CA VAL A 14 26.47 9.34 -6.71
C VAL A 14 25.11 8.75 -6.34
N ALA A 15 24.19 8.61 -7.29
CA ALA A 15 22.87 8.01 -7.04
C ALA A 15 22.99 6.55 -6.56
N ILE A 16 23.88 5.75 -7.17
CA ILE A 16 24.16 4.38 -6.71
C ILE A 16 24.72 4.39 -5.30
N ALA A 17 25.74 5.21 -5.04
CA ALA A 17 26.39 5.28 -3.73
C ALA A 17 25.40 5.70 -2.64
N PHE A 18 24.54 6.68 -2.94
CA PHE A 18 23.52 7.18 -2.03
C PHE A 18 22.47 6.10 -1.72
N PHE A 19 21.92 5.42 -2.73
CA PHE A 19 20.97 4.33 -2.51
C PHE A 19 21.60 3.16 -1.75
N ALA A 20 22.84 2.80 -2.05
CA ALA A 20 23.58 1.75 -1.35
C ALA A 20 23.78 2.10 0.14
N LEU A 21 24.08 3.36 0.45
CA LEU A 21 24.19 3.86 1.82
C LEU A 21 22.85 3.76 2.56
N LEU A 22 21.77 4.26 1.96
CA LEU A 22 20.42 4.16 2.53
C LEU A 22 20.02 2.70 2.78
N TYR A 23 20.27 1.83 1.80
CA TYR A 23 20.05 0.40 1.91
C TYR A 23 20.82 -0.23 3.07
N TYR A 24 22.10 0.10 3.22
CA TYR A 24 22.92 -0.40 4.31
C TYR A 24 22.38 0.05 5.67
N ILE A 25 21.99 1.33 5.81
CA ILE A 25 21.40 1.89 7.02
C ILE A 25 20.07 1.18 7.34
N ALA A 26 19.15 1.10 6.37
CA ALA A 26 17.84 0.48 6.56
C ALA A 26 17.97 -1.00 6.95
N LYS A 27 18.90 -1.74 6.31
CA LYS A 27 19.19 -3.14 6.66
C LYS A 27 19.74 -3.28 8.07
N ARG A 28 20.61 -2.37 8.52
CA ARG A 28 21.14 -2.36 9.89
C ARG A 28 20.03 -2.12 10.92
N ILE A 29 19.09 -1.23 10.61
CA ILE A 29 17.92 -0.96 11.46
C ILE A 29 17.01 -2.20 11.52
N ALA A 30 16.71 -2.80 10.37
CA ALA A 30 15.84 -3.98 10.28
C ALA A 30 16.40 -5.21 11.00
N ASN A 31 17.73 -5.41 10.98
CA ASN A 31 18.41 -6.53 11.63
C ASN A 31 18.78 -6.26 13.10
N SER A 32 18.40 -5.11 13.66
CA SER A 32 18.69 -4.81 15.06
C SER A 32 17.72 -5.56 15.98
N ASP A 33 18.19 -6.65 16.59
CA ASP A 33 17.41 -7.48 17.53
C ASP A 33 16.80 -6.66 18.69
N LYS A 34 17.43 -5.53 19.07
CA LYS A 34 16.92 -4.63 20.12
C LYS A 34 15.60 -3.96 19.76
N LEU A 35 15.44 -3.55 18.49
CA LEU A 35 14.18 -2.96 18.02
C LEU A 35 13.10 -4.03 17.89
N MET A 36 13.44 -5.17 17.28
CA MET A 36 12.47 -6.22 17.00
C MET A 36 11.96 -6.89 18.28
N ASN A 37 12.80 -7.06 19.30
CA ASN A 37 12.38 -7.56 20.61
C ASN A 37 11.57 -6.53 21.41
N GLY A 38 11.86 -5.23 21.26
CA GLY A 38 11.07 -4.15 21.86
C GLY A 38 9.66 -4.06 21.27
N PHE A 39 9.51 -4.26 19.95
CA PHE A 39 8.21 -4.30 19.28
C PHE A 39 7.43 -5.60 19.58
N LYS A 40 8.09 -6.77 19.55
CA LYS A 40 7.42 -8.06 19.80
C LYS A 40 6.97 -8.27 21.25
N ASN A 41 7.73 -7.75 22.22
CA ASN A 41 7.39 -7.88 23.65
C ASN A 41 6.56 -6.71 24.18
N SER A 42 6.31 -5.69 23.36
CA SER A 42 5.38 -4.61 23.70
C SER A 42 3.96 -5.10 23.45
N ARG A 43 3.22 -5.38 24.53
CA ARG A 43 1.77 -5.64 24.48
C ARG A 43 1.05 -4.59 23.65
N PHE A 44 1.43 -3.32 23.81
CA PHE A 44 0.84 -2.16 23.16
C PHE A 44 1.02 -2.12 21.63
N LEU A 45 2.05 -2.79 21.11
CA LEU A 45 2.40 -2.78 19.69
C LEU A 45 2.11 -4.12 18.99
N ASN A 46 1.53 -5.09 19.71
CA ASN A 46 1.16 -6.37 19.15
C ASN A 46 -0.32 -6.35 18.71
N PRO A 47 -0.63 -6.15 17.41
CA PRO A 47 -2.01 -6.13 16.94
C PRO A 47 -2.75 -7.45 17.19
N LEU A 48 -2.05 -8.58 17.38
CA LEU A 48 -2.66 -9.86 17.74
C LEU A 48 -3.28 -9.87 19.14
N GLU A 49 -2.89 -8.96 20.03
CA GLU A 49 -3.50 -8.83 21.36
C GLU A 49 -4.84 -8.08 21.33
N TYR A 50 -5.07 -7.26 20.30
CA TYR A 50 -6.22 -6.35 20.23
C TYR A 50 -7.18 -6.65 19.07
N LEU A 51 -6.67 -7.25 18.00
CA LEU A 51 -7.43 -7.53 16.78
C LEU A 51 -7.48 -9.05 16.53
N PRO A 52 -8.65 -9.62 16.22
CA PRO A 52 -8.76 -11.01 15.80
C PRO A 52 -7.93 -11.28 14.53
N SER A 53 -7.49 -12.53 14.36
CA SER A 53 -6.64 -12.97 13.24
C SER A 53 -7.24 -12.70 11.85
N GLU A 54 -8.57 -12.69 11.75
CA GLU A 54 -9.33 -12.37 10.53
C GLU A 54 -9.20 -10.90 10.13
N GLU A 55 -9.22 -9.98 11.10
CA GLU A 55 -9.04 -8.53 10.87
C GLU A 55 -7.60 -8.22 10.44
N ILE A 56 -6.62 -8.89 11.05
CA ILE A 56 -5.20 -8.78 10.66
C ILE A 56 -4.99 -9.30 9.24
N SER A 57 -5.72 -10.33 8.84
CA SER A 57 -5.67 -10.89 7.48
C SER A 57 -6.30 -9.94 6.46
N SER A 58 -7.41 -9.30 6.81
CA SER A 58 -8.03 -8.24 6.00
C SER A 58 -7.10 -7.02 5.86
N LEU A 59 -6.42 -6.61 6.95
CA LEU A 59 -5.41 -5.54 6.94
C LEU A 59 -4.23 -5.85 5.99
N LYS A 60 -3.77 -7.11 5.95
CA LYS A 60 -2.73 -7.53 5.00
C LYS A 60 -3.20 -7.47 3.56
N GLN A 61 -4.45 -7.88 3.28
CA GLN A 61 -5.05 -7.77 1.95
C GLN A 61 -5.12 -6.31 1.49
N VAL A 62 -5.61 -5.42 2.35
CA VAL A 62 -5.64 -3.97 2.11
C VAL A 62 -4.24 -3.42 1.88
N PHE A 63 -3.25 -3.81 2.69
CA PHE A 63 -1.86 -3.40 2.51
C PHE A 63 -1.32 -3.77 1.12
N PHE A 64 -1.59 -4.98 0.62
CA PHE A 64 -1.12 -5.38 -0.71
C PHE A 64 -1.71 -4.54 -1.84
N LEU A 65 -2.99 -4.18 -1.72
CA LEU A 65 -3.67 -3.33 -2.70
C LEU A 65 -3.18 -1.89 -2.65
N ILE A 66 -2.96 -1.33 -1.45
CA ILE A 66 -2.37 0.00 -1.28
C ILE A 66 -0.98 0.04 -1.93
N MET A 67 -0.15 -0.99 -1.73
CA MET A 67 1.16 -1.06 -2.36
C MET A 67 1.06 -1.07 -3.90
N ILE A 68 0.09 -1.81 -4.46
CA ILE A 68 -0.16 -1.80 -5.91
C ILE A 68 -0.56 -0.40 -6.37
N LEU A 69 -1.46 0.29 -5.65
CA LEU A 69 -1.87 1.65 -5.98
C LEU A 69 -0.69 2.63 -5.95
N ILE A 70 0.16 2.55 -4.93
CA ILE A 70 1.38 3.37 -4.82
C ILE A 70 2.30 3.13 -6.02
N PHE A 71 2.52 1.88 -6.43
CA PHE A 71 3.32 1.58 -7.62
C PHE A 71 2.70 2.17 -8.89
N VAL A 72 1.37 2.07 -9.06
CA VAL A 72 0.67 2.66 -10.21
C VAL A 72 0.86 4.18 -10.23
N VAL A 73 0.70 4.85 -9.09
CA VAL A 73 0.91 6.31 -8.98
C VAL A 73 2.33 6.68 -9.39
N ILE A 74 3.34 6.02 -8.83
CA ILE A 74 4.75 6.29 -9.16
C ILE A 74 5.01 6.06 -10.65
N ILE A 75 4.53 4.95 -11.22
CA ILE A 75 4.67 4.68 -12.66
C ILE A 75 4.03 5.78 -13.50
N LEU A 76 2.84 6.27 -13.14
CA LEU A 76 2.19 7.36 -13.87
C LEU A 76 3.02 8.66 -13.81
N TYR A 77 3.58 8.97 -12.64
CA TYR A 77 4.51 10.10 -12.50
C TYR A 77 5.76 9.95 -13.37
N LEU A 78 6.35 8.75 -13.44
CA LEU A 78 7.54 8.47 -14.24
C LEU A 78 7.27 8.46 -15.76
N ILE A 79 6.08 8.00 -16.21
CA ILE A 79 5.74 7.93 -17.64
C ILE A 79 5.35 9.30 -18.20
N PHE A 80 4.56 10.06 -17.45
CA PHE A 80 3.94 11.31 -17.93
C PHE A 80 4.66 12.58 -17.46
N ASP A 81 5.77 12.44 -16.72
CA ASP A 81 6.62 13.54 -16.25
C ASP A 81 5.83 14.67 -15.55
N TRP A 82 4.94 14.27 -14.64
CA TRP A 82 4.13 15.22 -13.87
C TRP A 82 5.02 16.00 -12.90
N ASN A 83 4.99 17.33 -13.01
CA ASN A 83 5.80 18.20 -12.15
C ASN A 83 5.18 18.46 -10.77
N ASP A 84 3.86 18.37 -10.63
CA ASP A 84 3.19 18.69 -9.37
C ASP A 84 3.43 17.61 -8.30
N GLY A 85 3.94 18.03 -7.14
CA GLY A 85 4.32 17.12 -6.07
C GLY A 85 5.50 16.19 -6.39
N LEU A 86 6.22 16.41 -7.51
CA LEU A 86 7.28 15.52 -8.00
C LEU A 86 8.37 15.24 -6.96
N TYR A 87 8.74 16.24 -6.15
CA TYR A 87 9.71 16.08 -5.07
C TYR A 87 9.21 15.11 -3.97
N PHE A 88 7.95 15.22 -3.57
CA PHE A 88 7.35 14.31 -2.58
C PHE A 88 7.19 12.90 -3.12
N ILE A 89 6.77 12.77 -4.39
CA ILE A 89 6.72 11.48 -5.07
C ILE A 89 8.10 10.84 -5.18
N SER A 90 9.15 11.62 -5.44
CA SER A 90 10.53 11.13 -5.50
C SER A 90 11.02 10.60 -4.15
N ILE A 91 10.64 11.25 -3.05
CA ILE A 91 10.91 10.76 -1.70
C ILE A 91 10.16 9.44 -1.45
N LEU A 92 8.87 9.40 -1.78
CA LEU A 92 8.05 8.19 -1.63
C LEU A 92 8.62 7.03 -2.44
N ASP A 93 8.98 7.26 -3.70
CA ASP A 93 9.60 6.29 -4.59
C ASP A 93 10.89 5.71 -3.98
N THR A 94 11.74 6.58 -3.46
CA THR A 94 12.98 6.18 -2.77
C THR A 94 12.70 5.31 -1.53
N ILE A 95 11.71 5.69 -0.71
CA ILE A 95 11.32 4.93 0.49
C ILE A 95 10.77 3.55 0.13
N ILE A 96 9.90 3.49 -0.88
CA ILE A 96 9.25 2.26 -1.33
C ILE A 96 10.28 1.31 -1.95
N SER A 97 11.15 1.83 -2.82
CA SER A 97 12.29 1.09 -3.38
C SER A 97 13.19 0.51 -2.30
N LEU A 98 13.50 1.29 -1.27
CA LEU A 98 14.29 0.87 -0.12
C LEU A 98 13.60 -0.24 0.69
N TYR A 99 12.30 -0.10 0.94
CA TYR A 99 11.49 -1.11 1.61
C TYR A 99 11.49 -2.44 0.85
N LEU A 100 11.30 -2.40 -0.48
CA LEU A 100 11.34 -3.59 -1.33
C LEU A 100 12.74 -4.23 -1.34
N ALA A 101 13.79 -3.42 -1.46
CA ALA A 101 15.17 -3.89 -1.43
C ALA A 101 15.53 -4.60 -0.10
N VAL A 102 15.03 -4.10 1.03
CA VAL A 102 15.28 -4.70 2.36
C VAL A 102 14.50 -6.01 2.53
N THR A 103 13.27 -6.08 2.04
CA THR A 103 12.36 -7.21 2.22
C THR A 103 12.55 -8.35 1.22
N MET A 104 13.27 -8.12 0.12
CA MET A 104 13.56 -9.14 -0.90
C MET A 104 14.65 -10.13 -0.44
N GLY A 105 14.53 -11.38 -0.90
CA GLY A 105 15.57 -12.41 -0.78
C GLY A 105 16.87 -11.99 -1.49
N LYS A 106 18.01 -12.61 -1.16
CA LYS A 106 19.34 -12.14 -1.60
C LYS A 106 20.21 -13.22 -2.24
N ASP A 107 19.70 -14.43 -2.30
CA ASP A 107 20.52 -15.60 -2.56
C ASP A 107 20.56 -15.94 -4.06
N GLN A 108 19.58 -15.45 -4.84
CA GLN A 108 19.46 -15.78 -6.26
C GLN A 108 19.92 -14.63 -7.16
N LEU A 109 20.47 -14.97 -8.34
CA LEU A 109 20.86 -13.99 -9.37
C LEU A 109 19.70 -13.07 -9.75
N LYS A 110 18.48 -13.61 -9.81
CA LYS A 110 17.24 -12.88 -10.05
C LYS A 110 17.05 -11.73 -9.07
N ASP A 111 17.33 -11.95 -7.78
CA ASP A 111 17.16 -10.95 -6.74
C ASP A 111 18.19 -9.83 -6.86
N LYS A 112 19.43 -10.16 -7.29
CA LYS A 112 20.46 -9.15 -7.55
C LYS A 112 20.12 -8.24 -8.73
N ILE A 113 19.56 -8.82 -9.81
CA ILE A 113 19.08 -8.06 -10.96
C ILE A 113 17.92 -7.15 -10.54
N LEU A 114 16.95 -7.68 -9.79
CA LEU A 114 15.84 -6.89 -9.26
C LEU A 114 16.29 -5.76 -8.35
N LEU A 115 17.31 -5.97 -7.52
CA LEU A 115 17.87 -4.95 -6.64
C LEU A 115 18.46 -3.78 -7.43
N PHE A 116 19.13 -4.07 -8.55
CA PHE A 116 19.67 -3.04 -9.43
C PHE A 116 18.56 -2.27 -10.16
N LEU A 117 17.53 -2.96 -10.64
CA LEU A 117 16.37 -2.32 -11.28
C LEU A 117 15.53 -1.48 -10.29
N LEU A 118 15.60 -1.81 -8.99
CA LEU A 118 14.93 -1.07 -7.91
C LEU A 118 15.61 0.25 -7.54
N ILE A 119 16.76 0.60 -8.12
CA ILE A 119 17.38 1.90 -7.83
C ILE A 119 16.56 2.99 -8.54
N PRO A 120 15.90 3.92 -7.81
CA PRO A 120 15.08 4.96 -8.41
C PRO A 120 15.98 6.12 -8.83
N PHE A 121 16.68 5.95 -9.97
CA PHE A 121 17.68 6.91 -10.44
C PHE A 121 17.09 8.31 -10.67
N GLY A 122 15.94 8.43 -11.34
CA GLY A 122 15.29 9.71 -11.55
C GLY A 122 14.97 10.40 -10.22
N SER A 123 14.32 9.70 -9.29
CA SER A 123 13.96 10.27 -7.99
C SER A 123 15.16 10.70 -7.14
N ILE A 124 16.23 9.91 -7.11
CA ILE A 124 17.44 10.31 -6.37
C ILE A 124 18.10 11.53 -7.01
N ASN A 125 18.12 11.62 -8.35
CA ASN A 125 18.68 12.79 -9.03
C ASN A 125 17.82 14.04 -8.81
N ILE A 126 16.50 13.92 -8.77
CA ILE A 126 15.59 15.01 -8.40
C ILE A 126 15.90 15.48 -6.97
N ILE A 127 16.07 14.56 -6.02
CA ILE A 127 16.34 14.89 -4.62
C ILE A 127 17.71 15.56 -4.43
N LEU A 128 18.76 15.05 -5.08
CA LEU A 128 20.13 15.51 -4.84
C LEU A 128 20.56 16.68 -5.73
N PHE A 129 20.06 16.73 -6.96
CA PHE A 129 20.52 17.66 -7.99
C PHE A 129 19.40 18.52 -8.59
N GLY A 130 18.13 18.22 -8.30
CA GLY A 130 16.98 18.94 -8.87
C GLY A 130 16.75 18.68 -10.36
N THR A 131 17.36 17.61 -10.92
CA THR A 131 17.30 17.31 -12.36
C THR A 131 16.70 15.92 -12.60
N THR A 132 15.87 15.79 -13.64
CA THR A 132 15.31 14.51 -14.11
C THR A 132 16.27 13.82 -15.09
N ILE A 133 16.41 12.49 -15.00
CA ILE A 133 17.17 11.69 -15.97
C ILE A 133 16.25 10.59 -16.53
N GLY A 134 15.38 10.97 -17.46
CA GLY A 134 14.20 10.16 -17.83
C GLY A 134 14.46 8.79 -18.48
N TRP A 135 15.65 8.53 -19.03
CA TRP A 135 15.92 7.24 -19.71
C TRP A 135 16.13 6.08 -18.74
N HIS A 136 16.55 6.34 -17.49
CA HIS A 136 16.82 5.30 -16.50
C HIS A 136 15.56 4.87 -15.74
N ASP A 137 14.52 5.70 -15.76
CA ASP A 137 13.26 5.44 -15.07
C ASP A 137 12.47 4.28 -15.72
N ILE A 138 12.73 3.98 -17.00
CA ILE A 138 12.13 2.84 -17.70
C ILE A 138 12.48 1.51 -17.03
N LEU A 139 13.75 1.34 -16.63
CA LEU A 139 14.19 0.11 -15.94
C LEU A 139 13.49 -0.03 -14.58
N HIS A 140 13.28 1.11 -13.91
CA HIS A 140 12.61 1.17 -12.63
C HIS A 140 11.11 0.83 -12.75
N ILE A 141 10.44 1.30 -13.80
CA ILE A 141 9.06 0.94 -14.13
C ILE A 141 8.91 -0.58 -14.29
N PHE A 142 9.86 -1.25 -14.97
CA PHE A 142 9.81 -2.73 -15.09
C PHE A 142 9.93 -3.44 -13.75
N ALA A 143 10.75 -2.92 -12.82
CA ALA A 143 10.80 -3.44 -11.46
C ALA A 143 9.43 -3.32 -10.77
N TYR A 144 8.79 -2.15 -10.85
CA TYR A 144 7.47 -1.96 -10.25
C TYR A 144 6.37 -2.80 -10.88
N LEU A 145 6.36 -2.98 -12.21
CA LEU A 145 5.43 -3.91 -12.86
C LEU A 145 5.61 -5.35 -12.35
N TYR A 146 6.85 -5.79 -12.13
CA TYR A 146 7.13 -7.07 -11.50
C TYR A 146 6.57 -7.14 -10.06
N PHE A 147 6.79 -6.10 -9.25
CA PHE A 147 6.27 -6.06 -7.89
C PHE A 147 4.74 -5.97 -7.83
N ILE A 148 4.08 -5.23 -8.72
CA ILE A 148 2.62 -5.25 -8.87
C ILE A 148 2.13 -6.69 -9.02
N LYS A 149 2.75 -7.47 -9.92
CA LYS A 149 2.40 -8.89 -10.11
C LYS A 149 2.65 -9.73 -8.84
N VAL A 150 3.75 -9.50 -8.13
CA VAL A 150 4.06 -10.21 -6.87
C VAL A 150 3.03 -9.89 -5.79
N TYR A 151 2.72 -8.62 -5.58
CA TYR A 151 1.76 -8.15 -4.59
C TYR A 151 0.34 -8.60 -4.91
N TYR A 152 -0.05 -8.59 -6.20
CA TYR A 152 -1.33 -9.12 -6.65
C TYR A 152 -1.45 -10.63 -6.38
N ARG A 153 -0.39 -11.41 -6.64
CA ARG A 153 -0.38 -12.85 -6.31
C ARG A 153 -0.50 -13.10 -4.81
N LYS A 154 0.22 -12.33 -3.98
CA LYS A 154 0.08 -12.41 -2.52
C LYS A 154 -1.35 -12.09 -2.10
N PHE A 155 -1.93 -11.03 -2.66
CA PHE A 155 -3.31 -10.67 -2.43
C PHE A 155 -4.27 -11.83 -2.76
N VAL A 156 -4.19 -12.39 -3.98
CA VAL A 156 -5.04 -13.53 -4.39
C VAL A 156 -4.88 -14.72 -3.45
N GLN A 157 -3.65 -15.11 -3.10
CA GLN A 157 -3.40 -16.20 -2.17
C GLN A 157 -4.00 -15.93 -0.77
N TYR A 158 -3.91 -14.70 -0.29
CA TYR A 158 -4.53 -14.32 1.00
C TYR A 158 -6.05 -14.24 0.92
N THR A 159 -6.61 -13.95 -0.26
CA THR A 159 -8.05 -13.87 -0.54
C THR A 159 -8.69 -15.25 -0.73
N GLU A 160 -8.05 -16.17 -1.45
CA GLU A 160 -8.58 -17.54 -1.64
C GLU A 160 -8.76 -18.29 -0.31
N ASN A 161 -8.03 -17.88 0.73
CA ASN A 161 -8.10 -18.45 2.06
C ASN A 161 -9.08 -17.73 3.00
N HIS A 162 -9.74 -16.65 2.57
CA HIS A 162 -10.64 -15.83 3.43
C HIS A 162 -11.81 -15.21 2.63
N ASP A 163 -13.05 -15.42 3.07
CA ASP A 163 -14.29 -15.06 2.34
C ASP A 163 -14.50 -13.56 2.01
N LEU A 164 -13.70 -12.65 2.58
CA LEU A 164 -13.83 -11.20 2.41
C LEU A 164 -13.25 -10.64 1.10
N GLY A 165 -12.52 -11.45 0.32
CA GLY A 165 -11.68 -10.89 -0.74
C GLY A 165 -12.42 -10.42 -2.00
N ILE A 166 -13.60 -10.95 -2.34
CA ILE A 166 -14.36 -10.48 -3.52
C ILE A 166 -14.80 -9.01 -3.34
N THR A 167 -15.31 -8.65 -2.16
CA THR A 167 -15.74 -7.28 -1.85
C THR A 167 -14.55 -6.32 -1.88
N ILE A 168 -13.39 -6.74 -1.36
CA ILE A 168 -12.17 -5.93 -1.35
C ILE A 168 -11.63 -5.72 -2.78
N ILE A 169 -11.64 -6.74 -3.64
CA ILE A 169 -11.27 -6.60 -5.07
C ILE A 169 -12.20 -5.62 -5.77
N LEU A 170 -13.50 -5.77 -5.57
CA LEU A 170 -14.50 -4.95 -6.23
C LEU A 170 -14.36 -3.48 -5.81
N LEU A 171 -14.20 -3.24 -4.51
CA LEU A 171 -13.91 -1.92 -3.95
C LEU A 171 -12.66 -1.31 -4.57
N PHE A 172 -11.55 -2.05 -4.58
CA PHE A 172 -10.29 -1.57 -5.17
C PHE A 172 -10.43 -1.29 -6.66
N SER A 173 -11.16 -2.12 -7.39
CA SER A 173 -11.38 -1.94 -8.83
C SER A 173 -12.20 -0.68 -9.11
N ILE A 174 -13.24 -0.40 -8.32
CA ILE A 174 -14.03 0.84 -8.41
C ILE A 174 -13.13 2.04 -8.15
N ILE A 175 -12.37 2.03 -7.05
CA ILE A 175 -11.45 3.13 -6.72
C ILE A 175 -10.41 3.34 -7.82
N LEU A 176 -9.80 2.28 -8.33
CA LEU A 176 -8.76 2.35 -9.36
C LEU A 176 -9.31 2.87 -10.69
N VAL A 177 -10.50 2.41 -11.10
CA VAL A 177 -11.14 2.87 -12.35
C VAL A 177 -11.52 4.34 -12.23
N SER A 178 -12.16 4.76 -11.13
CA SER A 178 -12.50 6.16 -10.90
C SER A 178 -11.28 7.05 -10.78
N PHE A 179 -10.19 6.56 -10.17
CA PHE A 179 -8.91 7.26 -10.14
C PHE A 179 -8.36 7.53 -11.54
N LEU A 180 -8.27 6.51 -12.40
CA LEU A 180 -7.80 6.68 -13.79
C LEU A 180 -8.75 7.56 -14.60
N PHE A 181 -10.07 7.38 -14.42
CA PHE A 181 -11.08 8.19 -15.10
C PHE A 181 -10.98 9.66 -14.70
N THR A 182 -10.83 9.95 -13.41
CA THR A 182 -10.65 11.31 -12.87
C THR A 182 -9.38 11.95 -13.43
N ILE A 183 -8.26 11.23 -13.54
CA ILE A 183 -7.04 11.78 -14.19
C ILE A 183 -7.34 12.22 -15.63
N LEU A 184 -8.01 11.37 -16.41
CA LEU A 184 -8.28 11.63 -17.83
C LEU A 184 -9.30 12.74 -18.05
N VAL A 185 -10.33 12.79 -17.21
CA VAL A 185 -11.49 13.67 -17.39
C VAL A 185 -11.28 15.03 -16.76
N GLU A 186 -10.65 15.07 -15.59
CA GLU A 186 -10.35 16.33 -14.89
C GLU A 186 -8.97 16.89 -15.26
N GLU A 187 -8.18 16.15 -16.04
CA GLU A 187 -6.82 16.52 -16.45
C GLU A 187 -5.91 16.89 -15.26
N VAL A 188 -6.12 16.21 -14.13
CA VAL A 188 -5.40 16.46 -12.87
C VAL A 188 -4.28 15.45 -12.65
N SER A 189 -3.33 15.83 -11.79
CA SER A 189 -2.23 14.95 -11.40
C SER A 189 -2.74 13.67 -10.72
N PRO A 190 -1.97 12.57 -10.74
CA PRO A 190 -2.35 11.37 -10.00
C PRO A 190 -2.56 11.63 -8.50
N MET A 191 -1.81 12.56 -7.89
CA MET A 191 -1.99 12.91 -6.48
C MET A 191 -3.34 13.60 -6.22
N ASP A 192 -3.70 14.56 -7.07
CA ASP A 192 -4.99 15.28 -6.97
C ASP A 192 -6.15 14.34 -7.24
N SER A 193 -6.03 13.45 -8.23
CA SER A 193 -7.06 12.45 -8.53
C SER A 193 -7.34 11.53 -7.33
N ILE A 194 -6.29 11.04 -6.65
CA ILE A 194 -6.47 10.24 -5.42
C ILE A 194 -7.20 11.05 -4.35
N THR A 195 -6.87 12.33 -4.20
CA THR A 195 -7.48 13.20 -3.20
C THR A 195 -8.97 13.41 -3.51
N ILE A 196 -9.31 13.68 -4.77
CA ILE A 196 -10.70 13.84 -5.24
C ILE A 196 -11.49 12.54 -5.04
N VAL A 197 -10.97 11.40 -5.50
CA VAL A 197 -11.63 10.10 -5.38
C VAL A 197 -11.80 9.70 -3.91
N SER A 198 -10.78 9.92 -3.07
CA SER A 198 -10.86 9.62 -1.64
C SER A 198 -11.93 10.47 -0.95
N ASN A 199 -11.96 11.78 -1.22
CA ASN A 199 -12.95 12.68 -0.64
C ASN A 199 -14.37 12.38 -1.11
N ALA A 200 -14.53 12.01 -2.38
CA ALA A 200 -15.81 11.57 -2.93
C ALA A 200 -16.27 10.27 -2.26
N PHE A 201 -15.38 9.28 -2.14
CA PHE A 201 -15.69 7.97 -1.56
C PHE A 201 -16.02 8.04 -0.05
N THR A 202 -15.34 8.91 0.71
CA THR A 202 -15.60 9.08 2.16
C THR A 202 -16.67 10.13 2.48
N SER A 203 -17.22 10.81 1.46
CA SER A 203 -18.22 11.88 1.60
C SER A 203 -17.76 13.05 2.49
N ASN A 204 -16.45 13.33 2.57
CA ASN A 204 -15.89 14.34 3.46
C ASN A 204 -16.10 15.79 2.97
N SER A 205 -16.42 16.03 1.69
CA SER A 205 -16.72 17.37 1.18
C SER A 205 -17.32 17.34 -0.23
N PHE A 206 -18.48 17.98 -0.44
CA PHE A 206 -19.06 18.24 -1.77
C PHE A 206 -18.28 19.30 -2.58
N GLU A 207 -17.45 20.11 -1.91
CA GLU A 207 -16.61 21.15 -2.55
C GLU A 207 -15.46 20.56 -3.40
N VAL A 208 -15.16 19.27 -3.24
CA VAL A 208 -14.15 18.54 -4.03
C VAL A 208 -14.83 17.59 -5.02
N SER A 209 -15.95 18.02 -5.60
CA SER A 209 -16.50 17.34 -6.78
C SER A 209 -15.70 17.76 -8.02
N GLY A 210 -15.54 16.86 -8.99
CA GLY A 210 -14.87 17.17 -10.26
C GLY A 210 -15.37 18.48 -10.88
N LYS A 211 -14.50 19.23 -11.55
CA LYS A 211 -14.86 20.47 -12.24
C LYS A 211 -15.72 20.18 -13.46
N THR A 212 -15.50 19.05 -14.13
CA THR A 212 -16.25 18.64 -15.32
C THR A 212 -17.53 17.88 -14.98
N MET A 213 -18.50 17.86 -15.90
CA MET A 213 -19.73 17.10 -15.71
C MET A 213 -19.47 15.59 -15.56
N ALA A 214 -18.49 15.05 -16.29
CA ALA A 214 -18.12 13.65 -16.20
C ALA A 214 -17.45 13.30 -14.86
N GLY A 215 -16.55 14.14 -14.34
CA GLY A 215 -15.97 13.94 -13.01
C GLY A 215 -16.96 14.15 -11.86
N LYS A 216 -17.98 15.00 -12.06
CA LYS A 216 -19.11 15.11 -11.11
C LYS A 216 -19.94 13.83 -11.05
N LEU A 217 -20.21 13.19 -12.19
CA LEU A 217 -20.91 11.91 -12.24
C LEU A 217 -20.09 10.80 -11.58
N ASP A 218 -18.78 10.75 -11.82
CA ASP A 218 -17.86 9.80 -11.15
C ASP A 218 -17.84 10.03 -9.63
N SER A 219 -17.72 11.28 -9.19
CA SER A 219 -17.77 11.65 -7.77
C SER A 219 -19.09 11.22 -7.11
N LEU A 220 -20.21 11.36 -7.82
CA LEU A 220 -21.53 10.95 -7.34
C LEU A 220 -21.62 9.42 -7.22
N LEU A 221 -21.16 8.67 -8.23
CA LEU A 221 -21.10 7.21 -8.19
C LEU A 221 -20.22 6.71 -7.05
N LEU A 222 -19.08 7.35 -6.82
CA LEU A 222 -18.17 7.04 -5.72
C LEU A 222 -18.78 7.33 -4.35
N ALA A 223 -19.44 8.48 -4.18
CA ALA A 223 -20.07 8.83 -2.92
C ALA A 223 -21.19 7.85 -2.54
N TRP A 224 -22.05 7.50 -3.50
CA TRP A 224 -23.12 6.51 -3.28
C TRP A 224 -22.56 5.10 -3.12
N GLY A 225 -21.57 4.71 -3.93
CA GLY A 225 -20.90 3.43 -3.82
C GLY A 225 -20.19 3.26 -2.48
N GLY A 226 -19.47 4.29 -2.02
CA GLY A 226 -18.82 4.33 -0.72
C GLY A 226 -19.81 4.31 0.43
N PHE A 227 -20.91 5.04 0.34
CA PHE A 227 -21.99 5.00 1.33
C PHE A 227 -22.63 3.61 1.45
N ILE A 228 -22.99 2.98 0.32
CA ILE A 228 -23.57 1.64 0.29
C ILE A 228 -22.58 0.60 0.83
N LEU A 229 -21.32 0.65 0.40
CA LEU A 229 -20.29 -0.29 0.84
C LEU A 229 -19.91 -0.10 2.31
N SER A 230 -19.83 1.14 2.79
CA SER A 230 -19.63 1.44 4.21
C SER A 230 -20.81 0.96 5.05
N GLY A 231 -22.05 1.16 4.59
CA GLY A 231 -23.25 0.66 5.25
C GLY A 231 -23.29 -0.87 5.35
N VAL A 232 -23.03 -1.56 4.23
CA VAL A 232 -23.00 -3.04 4.19
C VAL A 232 -21.82 -3.59 5.01
N GLY A 233 -20.64 -2.97 4.90
CA GLY A 233 -19.45 -3.34 5.66
C GLY A 233 -19.65 -3.17 7.16
N THR A 234 -20.17 -2.01 7.59
CA THR A 234 -20.47 -1.71 8.99
C THR A 234 -21.56 -2.63 9.55
N ALA A 235 -22.59 -2.93 8.77
CA ALA A 235 -23.64 -3.88 9.16
C ALA A 235 -23.07 -5.30 9.33
N THR A 236 -22.22 -5.75 8.41
CA THR A 236 -21.57 -7.07 8.47
C THR A 236 -20.65 -7.16 9.69
N LEU A 237 -19.87 -6.12 9.96
CA LEU A 237 -19.00 -6.02 11.14
C LEU A 237 -19.79 -5.97 12.45
N ALA A 238 -20.91 -5.22 12.48
CA ALA A 238 -21.78 -5.17 13.65
C ALA A 238 -22.41 -6.54 13.94
N VAL A 239 -22.87 -7.24 12.90
CA VAL A 239 -23.43 -8.60 13.02
C VAL A 239 -22.37 -9.58 13.53
N SER A 240 -21.14 -9.55 12.98
CA SER A 240 -20.07 -10.45 13.44
C SER A 240 -19.65 -10.17 14.88
N MET A 241 -19.59 -8.90 15.31
CA MET A 241 -19.33 -8.54 16.71
C MET A 241 -20.45 -9.00 17.65
N VAL A 242 -21.71 -8.88 17.24
CA VAL A 242 -22.86 -9.35 18.02
C VAL A 242 -22.87 -10.87 18.11
N MET A 243 -22.66 -11.58 17.00
CA MET A 243 -22.56 -13.04 16.99
C MET A 243 -21.42 -13.53 17.88
N ARG A 244 -20.22 -12.96 17.78
CA ARG A 244 -19.10 -13.33 18.64
C ARG A 244 -19.37 -13.07 20.12
N ARG A 245 -20.07 -11.97 20.44
CA ARG A 245 -20.46 -11.68 21.82
C ARG A 245 -21.51 -12.67 22.33
N ALA A 246 -22.42 -13.12 21.46
CA ALA A 246 -23.38 -14.16 21.76
C ALA A 246 -22.69 -15.52 21.97
N ASP A 247 -21.82 -15.94 21.06
CA ASP A 247 -21.08 -17.21 21.14
C ASP A 247 -20.22 -17.27 22.41
N ASN A 248 -19.46 -16.22 22.72
CA ASN A 248 -18.70 -16.15 23.96
C ASN A 248 -19.57 -16.20 25.23
N GLN A 249 -20.82 -15.73 25.16
CA GLN A 249 -21.77 -15.86 26.27
C GLN A 249 -22.34 -17.27 26.35
N PHE A 250 -22.62 -17.92 25.22
CA PHE A 250 -23.06 -19.32 25.17
C PHE A 250 -21.97 -20.28 25.65
N ASP A 251 -20.73 -20.11 25.21
CA ASP A 251 -19.58 -20.90 25.66
C ASP A 251 -19.36 -20.76 27.17
N ARG A 252 -19.44 -19.53 27.69
CA ARG A 252 -19.40 -19.29 29.15
C ARG A 252 -20.55 -19.94 29.89
N LEU A 253 -21.76 -19.95 29.31
CA LEU A 253 -22.91 -20.63 29.90
C LEU A 253 -22.69 -22.14 29.91
N GLU A 254 -22.16 -22.70 28.83
CA GLU A 254 -21.87 -24.13 28.70
C GLU A 254 -20.80 -24.57 29.71
N ASP A 255 -19.75 -23.78 29.88
CA ASP A 255 -18.70 -24.03 30.89
C ASP A 255 -19.24 -23.94 32.32
N LEU A 256 -20.10 -22.97 32.63
CA LEU A 256 -20.76 -22.86 33.93
C LEU A 256 -21.68 -24.06 34.20
N ILE A 257 -22.41 -24.54 33.19
CA ILE A 257 -23.26 -25.73 33.29
C ILE A 257 -22.42 -27.00 33.49
N LYS A 258 -21.31 -27.16 32.75
CA LYS A 258 -20.39 -28.29 32.89
C LYS A 258 -19.74 -28.31 34.27
N ASN A 259 -19.31 -27.16 34.79
CA ASN A 259 -18.70 -27.05 36.12
C ASN A 259 -19.71 -27.38 37.24
N LYS A 260 -20.94 -26.86 37.18
CA LYS A 260 -22.00 -27.25 38.13
C LYS A 260 -22.40 -28.72 38.07
N LYS A 261 -22.30 -29.36 36.89
CA LYS A 261 -22.54 -30.81 36.74
C LYS A 261 -21.44 -31.67 37.35
N LYS A 262 -20.20 -31.18 37.37
CA LYS A 262 -19.07 -31.85 38.04
C LYS A 262 -19.18 -31.73 39.56
N GLU A 263 -19.49 -30.55 40.08
CA GLU A 263 -19.70 -30.32 41.53
C GLU A 263 -20.85 -31.14 42.15
N LYS A 264 -21.82 -31.60 41.35
CA LYS A 264 -22.92 -32.45 41.80
C LYS A 264 -22.60 -33.95 41.84
N LYS A 265 -21.43 -34.37 41.35
CA LYS A 265 -21.00 -35.76 41.28
C LYS A 265 -19.96 -36.14 42.34
N ASP A 266 -19.45 -35.15 43.07
CA ASP A 266 -18.62 -35.31 44.27
C ASP A 266 -19.49 -35.14 45.52
#